data_AF-A0A8H8MLA6-F1
#
_entry.id   AF-A0A8H8MLA6-F1
#
_cell.length_a   1.000
_cell.length_b   1.000
_cell.length_c   1.000
_cell.angle_alpha   90.00
_cell.angle_beta   90.00
_cell.angle_gamma   90.00
#
_symmetry.space_group_name_H-M   'P 1'
#
loop_
_entity.id
_entity.type
_entity.pdbx_description
1 polymer ?
#
loop_
_entity_poly.entity_id
_entity_poly.type
_entity_poly.pdbx_seq_one_letter_code
_entity_poly.pdbx_strand_id
1 'polypeptide(L)'
;MSQYSFDSDPARWNITFQPEPDDDLHNPDPKRDRRNDLGGSMLSLRGIMNLGCLSVLIVGLVGLFAVYPLVSAFLKDQPSTFGAYNLGGINASGQVPEMNGNFGLIDRDTPKDAYTHKSLEDGSEWDLVFSDEFNTEGRSFYPGDDPYWEAVDLHYWGTNNLEWYSPDMITTSNGSLNITLAKQRWRDLDYKGGLLSSWNKFCFTGGYFMVNVSLPGSSKVYGLWPAVWAMGNLGRAGYGASLDGTWPYTYDSCDVGTLPNQTFPDGTPKAATVHGDKYNKYALSYQPGQRLSACTCQGESHPGPQRANGSKLDRACEPKWTVGAL
;
A
#
# COMPACT_ATOMS: atom_id res chain seq x y z
N MET A 1 -26.98 82.68 15.96
CA MET A 1 -28.24 82.24 15.31
C MET A 1 -27.89 81.06 14.42
N SER A 2 -27.98 79.82 14.95
CA SER A 2 -27.81 78.60 14.19
C SER A 2 -29.18 78.17 13.67
N GLN A 3 -29.36 78.25 12.37
CA GLN A 3 -30.65 78.23 11.70
C GLN A 3 -31.33 76.84 11.62
N TYR A 4 -30.83 75.83 12.35
CA TYR A 4 -31.36 74.46 12.32
C TYR A 4 -31.07 73.69 13.63
N SER A 5 -31.62 74.11 14.77
CA SER A 5 -31.71 73.23 15.94
C SER A 5 -33.18 73.10 16.36
N PHE A 6 -33.73 71.90 16.22
CA PHE A 6 -35.05 71.59 16.77
C PHE A 6 -34.99 71.54 18.31
N ASP A 7 -36.13 71.79 18.96
CA ASP A 7 -36.26 71.77 20.43
C ASP A 7 -35.95 70.35 20.97
N SER A 8 -35.47 70.18 22.20
CA SER A 8 -35.14 68.84 22.72
C SER A 8 -36.37 67.96 22.99
N ASP A 9 -37.56 68.57 23.01
CA ASP A 9 -38.84 67.88 23.16
C ASP A 9 -39.45 67.54 21.78
N PRO A 10 -39.51 66.26 21.38
CA PRO A 10 -40.02 65.85 20.07
C PRO A 10 -41.51 66.20 19.88
N ALA A 11 -42.28 66.34 20.96
CA ALA A 11 -43.70 66.66 20.87
C ALA A 11 -43.96 68.10 20.37
N ARG A 12 -42.95 68.97 20.45
CA ARG A 12 -43.00 70.35 19.94
C ARG A 12 -42.56 70.46 18.49
N TRP A 13 -42.06 69.38 17.91
CA TRP A 13 -41.78 69.34 16.49
C TRP A 13 -43.14 69.23 15.81
N ASN A 14 -43.50 70.23 15.03
CA ASN A 14 -44.81 70.30 14.37
C ASN A 14 -44.84 69.32 13.18
N ILE A 15 -44.66 68.03 13.48
CA ILE A 15 -44.63 66.91 12.57
C ILE A 15 -45.99 66.25 12.70
N THR A 16 -46.84 66.43 11.70
CA THR A 16 -48.05 65.61 11.55
C THR A 16 -47.61 64.15 11.36
N PHE A 17 -47.73 63.34 12.41
CA PHE A 17 -47.49 61.91 12.37
C PHE A 17 -48.46 61.27 11.38
N GLN A 18 -47.97 60.94 10.19
CA GLN A 18 -48.68 60.04 9.29
C GLN A 18 -48.30 58.61 9.66
N PRO A 19 -49.24 57.64 9.58
CA PRO A 19 -48.93 56.24 9.83
C PRO A 19 -47.81 55.80 8.89
N GLU A 20 -46.73 55.25 9.44
CA GLU A 20 -45.65 54.66 8.64
C GLU A 20 -46.05 53.24 8.22
N PRO A 21 -45.62 52.75 7.05
CA PRO A 21 -46.03 51.45 6.52
C PRO A 21 -45.67 50.24 7.41
N ASP A 22 -44.72 50.41 8.32
CA ASP A 22 -44.23 49.39 9.26
C ASP A 22 -44.76 49.56 10.69
N ASP A 23 -45.67 50.52 10.93
CA ASP A 23 -46.32 50.71 12.25
C ASP A 23 -47.07 49.45 12.72
N ASP A 24 -47.57 48.62 11.79
CA ASP A 24 -48.21 47.32 12.06
C ASP A 24 -47.27 46.27 12.72
N LEU A 25 -45.95 46.49 12.62
CA LEU A 25 -44.92 45.63 13.20
C LEU A 25 -44.51 46.06 14.61
N HIS A 26 -44.70 47.34 14.94
CA HIS A 26 -44.17 47.95 16.15
C HIS A 26 -45.24 48.39 17.16
N ASN A 27 -46.52 48.45 16.76
CA ASN A 27 -47.64 48.67 17.68
C ASN A 27 -48.29 47.34 18.11
N PRO A 28 -48.20 46.96 19.40
CA PRO A 28 -48.90 45.77 19.90
C PRO A 28 -50.41 46.01 19.86
N ASP A 29 -51.15 45.16 19.13
CA ASP A 29 -52.62 45.20 19.06
C ASP A 29 -53.21 44.19 20.06
N PRO A 30 -53.86 44.66 21.15
CA PRO A 30 -54.42 43.78 22.17
C PRO A 30 -55.47 42.79 21.67
N LYS A 31 -56.09 43.01 20.50
CA LYS A 31 -57.06 42.08 19.89
C LYS A 31 -56.38 41.06 18.96
N ARG A 32 -55.38 41.48 18.17
CA ARG A 32 -54.59 40.57 17.31
C ARG A 32 -53.74 39.63 18.14
N ASP A 33 -53.01 40.19 19.10
CA ASP A 33 -52.02 39.45 19.87
C ASP A 33 -52.72 38.50 20.85
N ARG A 34 -53.88 38.87 21.40
CA ARG A 34 -54.72 37.94 22.18
C ARG A 34 -55.20 36.73 21.37
N ARG A 35 -55.40 36.82 20.05
CA ARG A 35 -55.79 35.67 19.22
C ARG A 35 -54.60 34.77 18.86
N ASN A 36 -53.42 35.34 18.72
CA ASN A 36 -52.21 34.61 18.31
C ASN A 36 -51.44 34.02 19.51
N ASP A 37 -51.46 34.68 20.66
CA ASP A 37 -50.73 34.26 21.87
C ASP A 37 -51.53 33.34 22.80
N LEU A 38 -52.83 33.13 22.50
CA LEU A 38 -53.63 32.08 23.13
C LEU A 38 -53.26 30.71 22.54
N GLY A 39 -52.17 30.15 23.04
CA GLY A 39 -51.88 28.71 23.13
C GLY A 39 -52.34 27.84 21.95
N GLY A 40 -51.47 27.67 20.95
CA GLY A 40 -51.66 26.69 19.89
C GLY A 40 -51.82 25.26 20.45
N SER A 41 -52.64 24.45 19.78
CA SER A 41 -52.96 23.08 20.21
C SER A 41 -51.70 22.24 20.47
N MET A 42 -51.72 21.42 21.53
CA MET A 42 -50.64 20.48 21.87
C MET A 42 -50.32 19.49 20.75
N LEU A 43 -51.24 19.31 19.78
CA LEU A 43 -51.13 18.44 18.63
C LEU A 43 -51.15 19.27 17.33
N SER A 44 -50.01 19.88 17.01
CA SER A 44 -49.82 20.50 15.70
C SER A 44 -49.36 19.45 14.68
N LEU A 45 -49.78 19.58 13.43
CA LEU A 45 -49.34 18.69 12.34
C LEU A 45 -47.81 18.66 12.23
N ARG A 46 -47.15 19.82 12.45
CA ARG A 46 -45.69 19.93 12.50
C ARG A 46 -45.09 19.13 13.67
N GLY A 47 -45.71 19.18 14.85
CA GLY A 47 -45.30 18.39 16.00
C GLY A 47 -45.41 16.87 15.75
N ILE A 48 -46.51 16.43 15.14
CA ILE A 48 -46.72 15.02 14.79
C ILE A 48 -45.69 14.55 13.74
N MET A 49 -45.41 15.36 12.71
CA MET A 49 -44.40 15.03 11.70
C MET A 49 -43.00 14.92 12.29
N ASN A 50 -42.62 15.83 13.20
CA ASN A 50 -41.31 15.80 13.85
C ASN A 50 -41.16 14.60 14.79
N LEU A 51 -42.19 14.29 15.60
CA LEU A 51 -42.20 13.11 16.45
C LEU A 51 -42.19 11.80 15.63
N GLY A 52 -42.87 11.79 14.49
CA GLY A 52 -42.83 10.68 13.53
C GLY A 52 -41.44 10.46 12.93
N CYS A 53 -40.78 11.53 12.49
CA CYS A 53 -39.40 11.44 11.97
C CYS A 53 -38.42 10.96 13.05
N LEU A 54 -38.55 11.47 14.28
CA LEU A 54 -37.70 11.08 15.39
C LEU A 54 -37.85 9.60 15.74
N SER A 55 -39.09 9.10 15.76
CA SER A 55 -39.37 7.69 16.05
C SER A 55 -38.82 6.75 14.97
N VAL A 56 -38.91 7.11 13.68
CA VAL A 56 -38.29 6.34 12.59
C VAL A 56 -36.77 6.27 12.73
N LEU A 57 -36.11 7.40 13.04
CA LEU A 57 -34.66 7.44 13.23
C LEU A 57 -34.21 6.59 14.44
N ILE A 58 -34.93 6.66 15.55
CA ILE A 58 -34.64 5.85 16.75
C ILE A 58 -34.78 4.36 16.42
N VAL A 59 -35.86 3.96 15.75
CA VAL A 59 -36.06 2.55 15.35
C VAL A 59 -34.95 2.09 14.40
N GLY A 60 -34.54 2.92 13.44
CA GLY A 60 -33.44 2.61 12.54
C GLY A 60 -32.11 2.41 13.26
N LEU A 61 -31.78 3.30 14.22
CA LEU A 61 -30.56 3.21 15.03
C LEU A 61 -30.56 1.98 15.96
N VAL A 62 -31.68 1.71 16.64
CA VAL A 62 -31.83 0.51 17.47
C VAL A 62 -31.75 -0.75 16.62
N GLY A 63 -32.37 -0.74 15.44
CA GLY A 63 -32.28 -1.83 14.46
C GLY A 63 -30.84 -2.12 14.04
N LEU A 64 -30.09 -1.10 13.64
CA LEU A 64 -28.73 -1.23 13.13
C LEU A 64 -27.70 -1.58 14.22
N PHE A 65 -27.80 -0.95 15.39
CA PHE A 65 -26.75 -1.04 16.42
C PHE A 65 -27.07 -1.98 17.58
N ALA A 66 -28.34 -2.33 17.82
CA ALA A 66 -28.73 -3.26 18.89
C ALA A 66 -29.28 -4.57 18.33
N VAL A 67 -30.28 -4.52 17.45
CA VAL A 67 -30.97 -5.72 16.96
C VAL A 67 -30.11 -6.51 15.97
N TYR A 68 -29.53 -5.85 14.96
CA TYR A 68 -28.70 -6.50 13.95
C TYR A 68 -27.52 -7.31 14.53
N PRO A 69 -26.69 -6.79 15.45
CA PRO A 69 -25.61 -7.60 16.04
C PRO A 69 -26.13 -8.74 16.90
N LEU A 70 -27.25 -8.57 17.62
CA LEU A 70 -27.85 -9.65 18.42
C LEU A 70 -28.37 -10.78 17.53
N VAL A 71 -29.15 -10.44 16.51
CA VAL A 71 -29.67 -11.41 15.54
C VAL A 71 -28.53 -12.09 14.79
N SER A 72 -27.50 -11.35 14.36
CA SER A 72 -26.32 -11.92 13.73
C SER A 72 -25.53 -12.84 14.67
N ALA A 73 -25.53 -12.61 15.98
CA ALA A 73 -24.83 -13.46 16.94
C ALA A 73 -25.60 -14.76 17.23
N PHE A 74 -26.93 -14.72 17.21
CA PHE A 74 -27.78 -15.88 17.51
C PHE A 74 -28.17 -16.72 16.28
N LEU A 75 -28.17 -16.14 15.07
CA LEU A 75 -28.57 -16.82 13.83
C LEU A 75 -27.41 -17.19 12.90
N LYS A 76 -26.19 -16.67 13.12
CA LYS A 76 -25.02 -17.22 12.40
C LYS A 76 -24.60 -18.50 13.08
N ASP A 77 -24.70 -19.60 12.35
CA ASP A 77 -23.96 -20.81 12.68
C ASP A 77 -22.48 -20.45 12.78
N GLN A 78 -21.83 -20.88 13.86
CA GLN A 78 -20.38 -20.81 13.97
C GLN A 78 -19.83 -21.62 12.78
N PRO A 79 -19.01 -21.03 11.89
CA PRO A 79 -18.38 -21.81 10.83
C PRO A 79 -17.61 -22.93 11.52
N SER A 80 -18.00 -24.17 11.27
CA SER A 80 -17.33 -25.32 11.88
C SER A 80 -15.87 -25.27 11.43
N THR A 81 -14.94 -25.37 12.38
CA THR A 81 -13.52 -25.33 12.06
C THR A 81 -13.06 -26.57 11.30
N PHE A 82 -13.92 -27.57 11.05
CA PHE A 82 -13.58 -28.85 10.38
C PHE A 82 -12.23 -29.44 10.86
N GLY A 83 -11.85 -29.24 12.13
CA GLY A 83 -10.58 -29.72 12.68
C GLY A 83 -9.33 -28.87 12.38
N ALA A 84 -9.48 -27.67 11.84
CA ALA A 84 -8.39 -26.76 11.49
C ALA A 84 -7.96 -25.84 12.65
N TYR A 85 -6.66 -25.54 12.71
CA TYR A 85 -6.07 -24.57 13.63
C TYR A 85 -5.70 -23.28 12.87
N ASN A 86 -5.86 -22.11 13.53
CA ASN A 86 -5.62 -20.74 13.01
C ASN A 86 -6.54 -20.20 11.90
N LEU A 87 -6.51 -18.87 11.76
CA LEU A 87 -7.10 -18.10 10.65
C LEU A 87 -6.46 -18.54 9.32
N GLY A 88 -7.01 -19.58 8.69
CA GLY A 88 -6.44 -20.14 7.46
C GLY A 88 -6.80 -21.61 7.19
N GLY A 89 -7.42 -22.34 8.12
CA GLY A 89 -8.04 -23.61 7.77
C GLY A 89 -7.07 -24.76 7.45
N ILE A 90 -5.89 -24.82 8.07
CA ILE A 90 -4.94 -25.94 7.87
C ILE A 90 -5.36 -27.17 8.69
N ASN A 91 -5.60 -28.31 8.02
CA ASN A 91 -5.76 -29.63 8.64
C ASN A 91 -4.37 -30.15 9.08
N ALA A 92 -4.32 -31.11 10.02
CA ALA A 92 -3.11 -31.77 10.54
C ALA A 92 -2.23 -32.45 9.46
N SER A 93 -2.67 -32.49 8.20
CA SER A 93 -1.93 -32.90 7.01
C SER A 93 -1.11 -31.78 6.34
N GLY A 94 -1.20 -30.53 6.83
CA GLY A 94 -0.50 -29.37 6.24
C GLY A 94 -1.09 -28.88 4.91
N GLN A 95 -2.29 -29.34 4.54
CA GLN A 95 -2.95 -28.90 3.32
C GLN A 95 -3.40 -27.44 3.44
N VAL A 96 -2.82 -26.59 2.59
CA VAL A 96 -3.25 -25.19 2.40
C VAL A 96 -4.58 -25.22 1.64
N PRO A 97 -5.61 -24.46 2.04
CA PRO A 97 -6.89 -24.43 1.33
C PRO A 97 -6.70 -24.07 -0.14
N GLU A 98 -7.34 -24.83 -1.03
CA GLU A 98 -7.36 -24.54 -2.46
C GLU A 98 -8.06 -23.19 -2.70
N MET A 99 -7.30 -22.17 -3.10
CA MET A 99 -7.86 -20.89 -3.52
C MET A 99 -8.51 -21.08 -4.90
N ASN A 100 -9.76 -20.61 -5.06
CA ASN A 100 -10.43 -20.60 -6.35
C ASN A 100 -9.55 -19.91 -7.40
N GLY A 101 -9.22 -20.59 -8.51
CA GLY A 101 -8.43 -20.03 -9.60
C GLY A 101 -7.01 -20.57 -9.78
N ASN A 102 -6.68 -21.75 -9.24
CA ASN A 102 -5.32 -22.34 -9.32
C ASN A 102 -4.24 -21.51 -8.59
N PHE A 103 -4.61 -20.81 -7.52
CA PHE A 103 -3.67 -20.01 -6.72
C PHE A 103 -3.18 -20.78 -5.48
N GLY A 104 -2.82 -22.05 -5.66
CA GLY A 104 -2.06 -22.76 -4.63
C GLY A 104 -0.63 -22.23 -4.54
N LEU A 105 0.09 -22.52 -3.45
CA LEU A 105 1.52 -22.21 -3.37
C LEU A 105 2.30 -22.93 -4.47
N ILE A 106 1.95 -24.18 -4.74
CA ILE A 106 2.49 -24.97 -5.85
C ILE A 106 1.41 -25.01 -6.93
N ASP A 107 1.75 -24.53 -8.12
CA ASP A 107 0.88 -24.60 -9.30
C ASP A 107 0.50 -26.07 -9.59
N ARG A 108 -0.79 -26.31 -9.89
CA ARG A 108 -1.30 -27.64 -10.21
C ARG A 108 -0.67 -28.23 -11.45
N ASP A 109 -0.21 -27.39 -12.37
CA ASP A 109 0.45 -27.82 -13.61
C ASP A 109 1.96 -28.08 -13.41
N THR A 110 2.52 -27.78 -12.23
CA THR A 110 3.93 -28.09 -11.95
C THR A 110 4.18 -29.59 -12.01
N PRO A 111 5.15 -30.04 -12.82
CA PRO A 111 5.40 -31.45 -13.02
C PRO A 111 6.02 -32.07 -11.76
N LYS A 112 5.69 -33.35 -11.48
CA LYS A 112 6.01 -34.00 -10.20
C LYS A 112 7.51 -34.22 -9.97
N ASP A 113 8.31 -34.22 -11.01
CA ASP A 113 9.77 -34.26 -10.95
C ASP A 113 10.38 -32.93 -10.46
N ALA A 114 9.66 -31.80 -10.57
CA ALA A 114 10.09 -30.51 -10.03
C ALA A 114 9.78 -30.32 -8.54
N TYR A 115 9.09 -31.28 -7.89
CA TYR A 115 8.71 -31.18 -6.47
C TYR A 115 9.89 -31.35 -5.52
N THR A 116 10.97 -31.97 -5.99
CA THR A 116 12.20 -32.10 -5.23
C THR A 116 13.39 -31.64 -6.05
N HIS A 117 14.35 -31.01 -5.40
CA HIS A 117 15.60 -30.58 -6.02
C HIS A 117 16.77 -31.01 -5.15
N LYS A 118 17.84 -31.48 -5.78
CA LYS A 118 19.06 -31.85 -5.06
C LYS A 118 19.97 -30.63 -4.95
N SER A 119 20.27 -30.22 -3.73
CA SER A 119 21.22 -29.15 -3.42
C SER A 119 22.55 -29.35 -4.16
N LEU A 120 23.03 -28.28 -4.80
CA LEU A 120 24.32 -28.29 -5.49
C LEU A 120 25.50 -28.21 -4.52
N GLU A 121 25.27 -27.71 -3.30
CA GLU A 121 26.32 -27.46 -2.29
C GLU A 121 26.62 -28.72 -1.45
N ASP A 122 25.57 -29.39 -0.95
CA ASP A 122 25.70 -30.49 0.01
C ASP A 122 24.99 -31.78 -0.42
N GLY A 123 24.25 -31.76 -1.54
CA GLY A 123 23.50 -32.91 -2.04
C GLY A 123 22.27 -33.28 -1.23
N SER A 124 21.85 -32.43 -0.27
CA SER A 124 20.58 -32.60 0.44
C SER A 124 19.39 -32.48 -0.52
N GLU A 125 18.29 -33.15 -0.18
CA GLU A 125 17.03 -33.05 -0.93
C GLU A 125 16.24 -31.84 -0.40
N TRP A 126 15.81 -30.97 -1.30
CA TRP A 126 15.00 -29.79 -1.02
C TRP A 126 13.62 -29.97 -1.62
N ASP A 127 12.60 -29.59 -0.85
CA ASP A 127 11.21 -29.60 -1.30
C ASP A 127 10.83 -28.30 -2.00
N LEU A 128 10.04 -28.40 -3.05
CA LEU A 128 9.42 -27.26 -3.71
C LEU A 128 8.38 -26.63 -2.78
N VAL A 129 8.52 -25.34 -2.51
CA VAL A 129 7.60 -24.58 -1.63
C VAL A 129 6.70 -23.61 -2.39
N PHE A 130 7.09 -23.25 -3.61
CA PHE A 130 6.35 -22.33 -4.46
C PHE A 130 6.66 -22.55 -5.94
N SER A 131 5.64 -22.51 -6.79
CA SER A 131 5.80 -22.53 -8.25
C SER A 131 4.67 -21.78 -8.96
N ASP A 132 4.98 -21.26 -10.14
CA ASP A 132 4.00 -20.67 -11.06
C ASP A 132 4.46 -20.99 -12.48
N GLU A 133 3.68 -21.81 -13.19
CA GLU A 133 4.01 -22.24 -14.56
C GLU A 133 3.51 -21.23 -15.60
N PHE A 134 2.70 -20.24 -15.20
CA PHE A 134 2.11 -19.24 -16.07
C PHE A 134 1.27 -19.82 -17.24
N ASN A 135 0.67 -21.00 -17.04
CA ASN A 135 -0.12 -21.72 -18.06
C ASN A 135 -1.52 -21.16 -18.33
N THR A 136 -2.07 -20.37 -17.39
CA THR A 136 -3.38 -19.74 -17.58
C THR A 136 -3.26 -18.60 -18.59
N GLU A 137 -3.84 -18.76 -19.77
CA GLU A 137 -3.79 -17.77 -20.87
C GLU A 137 -4.44 -16.42 -20.49
N GLY A 138 -3.80 -15.30 -20.86
CA GLY A 138 -4.38 -13.96 -20.68
C GLY A 138 -4.53 -13.51 -19.22
N ARG A 139 -3.72 -14.06 -18.31
CA ARG A 139 -3.72 -13.68 -16.89
C ARG A 139 -3.34 -12.21 -16.74
N SER A 140 -4.16 -11.50 -15.98
CA SER A 140 -3.94 -10.11 -15.61
C SER A 140 -3.09 -10.02 -14.35
N PHE A 141 -2.22 -9.02 -14.29
CA PHE A 141 -1.37 -8.73 -13.13
C PHE A 141 -1.60 -7.32 -12.59
N TYR A 142 -2.76 -6.74 -12.86
CA TYR A 142 -3.13 -5.45 -12.25
C TYR A 142 -3.21 -5.59 -10.71
N PRO A 143 -3.06 -4.48 -9.97
CA PRO A 143 -3.13 -4.52 -8.52
C PRO A 143 -4.43 -5.17 -8.01
N GLY A 144 -4.28 -6.27 -7.28
CA GLY A 144 -5.39 -7.04 -6.71
C GLY A 144 -5.91 -8.22 -7.55
N ASP A 145 -5.52 -8.33 -8.83
CA ASP A 145 -5.98 -9.41 -9.71
C ASP A 145 -5.27 -10.74 -9.41
N ASP A 146 -4.06 -10.67 -8.87
CA ASP A 146 -3.22 -11.82 -8.59
C ASP A 146 -2.72 -11.84 -7.13
N PRO A 147 -2.77 -13.01 -6.45
CA PRO A 147 -2.38 -13.11 -5.04
C PRO A 147 -0.86 -13.10 -4.83
N TYR A 148 -0.06 -13.50 -5.83
CA TYR A 148 1.39 -13.66 -5.70
C TYR A 148 2.18 -12.59 -6.45
N TRP A 149 1.64 -12.11 -7.56
CA TRP A 149 2.31 -11.19 -8.47
C TRP A 149 1.56 -9.87 -8.58
N GLU A 150 2.28 -8.81 -8.91
CA GLU A 150 1.70 -7.50 -9.21
C GLU A 150 2.57 -6.77 -10.21
N ALA A 151 1.98 -6.31 -11.30
CA ALA A 151 2.64 -5.45 -12.26
C ALA A 151 2.60 -4.00 -11.77
N VAL A 152 3.71 -3.30 -11.90
CA VAL A 152 3.81 -1.92 -11.41
C VAL A 152 3.48 -0.90 -12.50
N ASP A 153 2.90 0.23 -12.09
CA ASP A 153 2.72 1.43 -12.92
C ASP A 153 3.65 2.54 -12.40
N LEU A 154 4.88 2.63 -12.90
CA LEU A 154 5.87 3.64 -12.49
C LEU A 154 7.01 3.85 -13.51
N HIS A 155 7.65 5.02 -13.44
CA HIS A 155 8.97 5.24 -14.06
C HIS A 155 10.08 4.84 -13.10
N TYR A 156 10.94 3.90 -13.53
CA TYR A 156 12.07 3.44 -12.74
C TYR A 156 13.25 4.41 -12.84
N TRP A 157 13.13 5.52 -12.13
CA TRP A 157 14.10 6.62 -12.20
C TRP A 157 15.49 6.26 -11.64
N GLY A 158 15.58 5.27 -10.74
CA GLY A 158 16.83 4.90 -10.07
C GLY A 158 17.95 4.47 -11.02
N THR A 159 17.58 3.93 -12.19
CA THR A 159 18.48 3.56 -13.29
C THR A 159 18.27 4.44 -14.54
N ASN A 160 17.45 5.48 -14.42
CA ASN A 160 17.09 6.41 -15.48
C ASN A 160 16.53 5.70 -16.73
N ASN A 161 15.57 4.80 -16.51
CA ASN A 161 14.96 4.00 -17.56
C ASN A 161 14.32 4.89 -18.63
N LEU A 162 14.35 4.42 -19.88
CA LEU A 162 13.77 5.14 -21.02
C LEU A 162 12.29 4.83 -21.18
N GLU A 163 11.80 3.82 -20.49
CA GLU A 163 10.45 3.32 -20.51
C GLU A 163 9.69 3.60 -19.22
N TRP A 164 8.37 3.71 -19.37
CA TRP A 164 7.44 3.67 -18.26
C TRP A 164 6.93 2.24 -18.06
N TYR A 165 6.99 1.71 -16.84
CA TYR A 165 6.39 0.40 -16.52
C TYR A 165 4.89 0.48 -16.41
N SER A 166 4.20 -0.46 -17.03
CA SER A 166 2.74 -0.47 -17.05
C SER A 166 2.18 -1.89 -17.02
N PRO A 167 1.10 -2.16 -16.27
CA PRO A 167 0.52 -3.49 -16.15
C PRO A 167 0.08 -4.15 -17.46
N ASP A 168 -0.37 -3.36 -18.45
CA ASP A 168 -0.77 -3.88 -19.77
C ASP A 168 0.38 -4.40 -20.63
N MET A 169 1.63 -4.17 -20.22
CA MET A 169 2.81 -4.71 -20.89
C MET A 169 3.17 -6.13 -20.41
N ILE A 170 2.37 -6.69 -19.48
CA ILE A 170 2.58 -8.01 -18.90
C ILE A 170 1.32 -8.84 -19.04
N THR A 171 1.45 -10.03 -19.60
CA THR A 171 0.39 -11.03 -19.71
C THR A 171 1.01 -12.41 -19.75
N THR A 172 0.20 -13.44 -19.60
CA THR A 172 0.61 -14.80 -19.95
C THR A 172 0.09 -15.15 -21.34
N SER A 173 0.90 -15.88 -22.11
CA SER A 173 0.41 -16.55 -23.32
C SER A 173 1.30 -17.73 -23.70
N ASN A 174 0.71 -18.77 -24.30
CA ASN A 174 1.43 -19.98 -24.75
C ASN A 174 2.23 -20.67 -23.63
N GLY A 175 1.69 -20.71 -22.40
CA GLY A 175 2.36 -21.37 -21.28
C GLY A 175 3.55 -20.60 -20.70
N SER A 176 3.55 -19.28 -20.83
CA SER A 176 4.67 -18.46 -20.36
C SER A 176 4.23 -17.06 -19.94
N LEU A 177 4.96 -16.48 -18.98
CA LEU A 177 4.89 -15.06 -18.65
C LEU A 177 5.59 -14.24 -19.74
N ASN A 178 4.86 -13.32 -20.35
CA ASN A 178 5.38 -12.41 -21.36
C ASN A 178 5.44 -10.98 -20.84
N ILE A 179 6.64 -10.45 -20.80
CA ILE A 179 6.93 -9.06 -20.45
C ILE A 179 7.41 -8.36 -21.72
N THR A 180 6.65 -7.35 -22.16
CA THR A 180 6.91 -6.66 -23.42
C THR A 180 7.55 -5.30 -23.17
N LEU A 181 8.61 -5.00 -23.91
CA LEU A 181 9.16 -3.65 -24.06
C LEU A 181 8.86 -3.16 -25.47
N ALA A 182 8.18 -2.02 -25.60
CA ALA A 182 7.75 -1.47 -26.87
C ALA A 182 8.16 0.00 -27.01
N LYS A 183 8.51 0.40 -28.23
CA LYS A 183 8.66 1.82 -28.60
C LYS A 183 7.27 2.44 -28.77
N GLN A 184 6.69 2.80 -27.64
CA GLN A 184 5.37 3.40 -27.54
C GLN A 184 5.45 4.57 -26.58
N ARG A 185 5.22 5.79 -27.09
CA ARG A 185 5.27 6.99 -26.27
C ARG A 185 4.17 6.96 -25.22
N TRP A 186 4.54 7.06 -23.96
CA TRP A 186 3.64 6.96 -22.81
C TRP A 186 4.17 7.80 -21.64
N ARG A 187 3.30 8.62 -21.03
CA ARG A 187 3.64 9.48 -19.86
C ARG A 187 5.01 10.18 -20.01
N ASP A 188 5.19 10.85 -21.15
CA ASP A 188 6.38 11.62 -21.53
C ASP A 188 7.69 10.84 -21.80
N LEU A 189 7.65 9.50 -21.76
CA LEU A 189 8.75 8.61 -22.15
C LEU A 189 8.48 7.96 -23.52
N ASP A 190 9.54 7.61 -24.24
CA ASP A 190 9.44 7.08 -25.62
C ASP A 190 9.16 5.58 -25.68
N TYR A 191 9.31 4.90 -24.55
CA TYR A 191 9.13 3.46 -24.43
C TYR A 191 8.14 3.13 -23.32
N LYS A 192 7.54 1.95 -23.45
CA LYS A 192 6.62 1.38 -22.45
C LYS A 192 7.06 -0.07 -22.21
N GLY A 193 7.19 -0.46 -20.94
CA GLY A 193 7.71 -1.76 -20.53
C GLY A 193 6.89 -2.38 -19.42
N GLY A 194 7.33 -3.54 -18.91
CA GLY A 194 6.71 -4.21 -17.78
C GLY A 194 7.72 -4.57 -16.68
N LEU A 195 7.29 -4.39 -15.43
CA LEU A 195 7.95 -4.93 -14.24
C LEU A 195 6.91 -5.61 -13.35
N LEU A 196 7.13 -6.89 -13.07
CA LEU A 196 6.32 -7.74 -12.23
C LEU A 196 7.04 -7.97 -10.89
N SER A 197 6.32 -7.85 -9.79
CA SER A 197 6.88 -7.98 -8.45
C SER A 197 6.01 -8.85 -7.55
N SER A 198 6.65 -9.62 -6.66
CA SER A 198 5.99 -10.32 -5.56
C SER A 198 6.06 -9.53 -4.24
N TRP A 199 6.37 -8.23 -4.30
CA TRP A 199 6.51 -7.38 -3.12
C TRP A 199 5.23 -7.38 -2.27
N ASN A 200 5.41 -7.58 -0.97
CA ASN A 200 4.33 -7.82 0.00
C ASN A 200 3.30 -8.93 -0.33
N LYS A 201 3.61 -9.87 -1.24
CA LYS A 201 2.73 -10.97 -1.63
C LYS A 201 3.30 -12.35 -1.30
N PHE A 202 4.50 -12.63 -1.81
CA PHE A 202 5.24 -13.86 -1.51
C PHE A 202 6.62 -13.51 -0.93
N CYS A 203 7.04 -14.27 0.07
CA CYS A 203 8.31 -14.11 0.77
C CYS A 203 8.90 -15.51 1.07
N PHE A 204 10.21 -15.66 0.94
CA PHE A 204 10.92 -16.87 1.35
C PHE A 204 12.27 -16.51 1.99
N THR A 205 12.69 -17.25 3.02
CA THR A 205 14.02 -17.10 3.63
C THR A 205 14.88 -18.31 3.32
N GLY A 206 16.02 -18.05 2.67
CA GLY A 206 16.97 -19.10 2.31
C GLY A 206 16.44 -20.04 1.23
N GLY A 207 17.30 -20.93 0.77
CA GLY A 207 16.99 -21.85 -0.32
C GLY A 207 17.44 -21.32 -1.67
N TYR A 208 16.78 -21.81 -2.71
CA TYR A 208 17.19 -21.62 -4.10
C TYR A 208 15.96 -21.40 -4.96
N PHE A 209 16.12 -20.53 -5.95
CA PHE A 209 15.03 -20.21 -6.85
C PHE A 209 15.48 -20.40 -8.29
N MET A 210 14.59 -20.97 -9.11
CA MET A 210 14.85 -21.27 -10.51
C MET A 210 13.85 -20.55 -11.39
N VAL A 211 14.34 -20.08 -12.53
CA VAL A 211 13.52 -19.54 -13.61
C VAL A 211 14.01 -20.09 -14.93
N ASN A 212 13.08 -20.40 -15.81
CA ASN A 212 13.37 -20.68 -17.21
C ASN A 212 12.97 -19.45 -18.03
N VAL A 213 13.95 -18.80 -18.66
CA VAL A 213 13.76 -17.48 -19.29
C VAL A 213 14.24 -17.53 -20.73
N SER A 214 13.42 -16.98 -21.63
CA SER A 214 13.84 -16.63 -22.98
C SER A 214 14.07 -15.12 -23.06
N LEU A 215 15.29 -14.71 -23.41
CA LEU A 215 15.64 -13.28 -23.44
C LEU A 215 15.11 -12.60 -24.71
N PRO A 216 14.66 -11.34 -24.63
CA PRO A 216 14.14 -10.63 -25.79
C PRO A 216 15.27 -10.24 -26.76
N GLY A 217 14.94 -10.25 -28.04
CA GLY A 217 15.80 -9.73 -29.09
C GLY A 217 17.05 -10.56 -29.38
N SER A 218 18.04 -9.91 -30.00
CA SER A 218 19.33 -10.51 -30.32
C SER A 218 20.40 -9.89 -29.41
N SER A 219 21.42 -10.65 -29.05
CA SER A 219 22.61 -10.17 -28.32
C SER A 219 23.39 -9.06 -29.03
N LYS A 220 23.03 -8.71 -30.27
CA LYS A 220 23.60 -7.60 -31.05
C LYS A 220 22.83 -6.28 -30.89
N VAL A 221 21.67 -6.30 -30.25
CA VAL A 221 20.86 -5.11 -29.99
C VAL A 221 21.23 -4.57 -28.61
N TYR A 222 21.70 -3.33 -28.57
CA TYR A 222 22.08 -2.66 -27.33
C TYR A 222 20.85 -2.03 -26.67
N GLY A 223 20.88 -1.93 -25.34
CA GLY A 223 19.87 -1.20 -24.55
C GLY A 223 18.73 -2.05 -24.01
N LEU A 224 18.67 -3.35 -24.33
CA LEU A 224 17.77 -4.28 -23.62
C LEU A 224 18.45 -4.77 -22.33
N TRP A 225 17.73 -4.70 -21.22
CA TRP A 225 18.21 -5.17 -19.92
C TRP A 225 17.15 -6.05 -19.21
N PRO A 226 16.89 -7.27 -19.72
CA PRO A 226 16.06 -8.23 -19.01
C PRO A 226 16.70 -8.61 -17.66
N ALA A 227 15.91 -8.58 -16.58
CA ALA A 227 16.39 -8.85 -15.23
C ALA A 227 15.39 -9.72 -14.44
N VAL A 228 15.95 -10.76 -13.82
CA VAL A 228 15.30 -11.53 -12.76
C VAL A 228 16.19 -11.42 -11.54
N TRP A 229 15.66 -10.87 -10.46
CA TRP A 229 16.44 -10.62 -9.24
C TRP A 229 15.55 -10.73 -8.01
N ALA A 230 16.20 -10.82 -6.86
CA ALA A 230 15.50 -10.88 -5.59
C ALA A 230 15.98 -9.81 -4.59
N MET A 231 15.08 -9.29 -3.77
CA MET A 231 15.37 -8.24 -2.78
C MET A 231 14.56 -8.36 -1.49
N GLY A 232 15.16 -7.98 -0.36
CA GLY A 232 14.50 -7.81 0.94
C GLY A 232 13.18 -7.04 0.87
N ASN A 233 12.12 -7.58 1.48
CA ASN A 233 10.77 -7.02 1.56
C ASN A 233 10.66 -5.61 2.16
N LEU A 234 11.68 -5.17 2.91
CA LEU A 234 11.66 -3.85 3.54
C LEU A 234 11.73 -2.71 2.52
N GLY A 235 12.40 -2.94 1.40
CA GLY A 235 12.43 -2.00 0.28
C GLY A 235 11.46 -2.41 -0.80
N ARG A 236 10.87 -1.42 -1.48
CA ARG A 236 10.05 -1.64 -2.67
C ARG A 236 10.81 -1.11 -3.89
N ALA A 237 11.11 -1.99 -4.83
CA ALA A 237 11.78 -1.64 -6.09
C ALA A 237 11.05 -0.48 -6.80
N GLY A 238 11.80 0.53 -7.26
CA GLY A 238 11.25 1.74 -7.87
C GLY A 238 10.80 2.84 -6.89
N TYR A 239 10.75 2.56 -5.58
CA TYR A 239 10.35 3.52 -4.54
C TYR A 239 11.56 3.94 -3.69
N GLY A 240 12.33 4.92 -4.17
CA GLY A 240 13.62 5.29 -3.57
C GLY A 240 13.60 5.62 -2.07
N ALA A 241 12.52 6.22 -1.55
CA ALA A 241 12.40 6.48 -0.11
C ALA A 241 12.38 5.19 0.74
N SER A 242 11.85 4.09 0.20
CA SER A 242 11.87 2.78 0.86
C SER A 242 13.21 2.05 0.71
N LEU A 243 13.99 2.42 -0.31
CA LEU A 243 15.29 1.82 -0.65
C LEU A 243 16.46 2.49 0.10
N ASP A 244 16.22 3.61 0.77
CA ASP A 244 17.24 4.36 1.52
C ASP A 244 17.84 3.54 2.67
N GLY A 245 19.09 3.12 2.48
CA GLY A 245 19.85 2.26 3.39
C GLY A 245 19.29 0.84 3.54
N THR A 246 18.32 0.43 2.72
CA THR A 246 17.80 -0.95 2.65
C THR A 246 18.19 -1.64 1.34
N TRP A 247 18.46 -0.88 0.28
CA TRP A 247 19.09 -1.38 -0.94
C TRP A 247 20.61 -1.17 -0.86
N PRO A 248 21.44 -2.14 -1.28
CA PRO A 248 21.12 -3.48 -1.78
C PRO A 248 21.11 -4.57 -0.69
N TYR A 249 20.84 -4.19 0.56
CA TYR A 249 21.19 -4.99 1.73
C TYR A 249 20.14 -6.05 2.08
N THR A 250 20.57 -7.31 2.07
CA THR A 250 19.75 -8.47 2.42
C THR A 250 20.54 -9.55 3.17
N TYR A 251 21.37 -9.15 4.12
CA TYR A 251 22.28 -10.06 4.84
C TYR A 251 22.54 -9.61 6.28
N ASP A 252 22.84 -10.58 7.15
CA ASP A 252 22.98 -10.40 8.60
C ASP A 252 24.45 -10.36 9.10
N SER A 253 25.42 -10.29 8.20
CA SER A 253 26.84 -10.19 8.53
C SER A 253 27.32 -8.75 8.73
N CYS A 254 28.29 -8.58 9.63
CA CYS A 254 28.99 -7.32 9.86
C CYS A 254 30.22 -7.22 8.98
N ASP A 255 30.04 -6.68 7.78
CA ASP A 255 31.14 -6.38 6.87
C ASP A 255 31.25 -4.89 6.55
N VAL A 256 32.28 -4.55 5.79
CA VAL A 256 32.56 -3.19 5.36
C VAL A 256 31.44 -2.60 4.48
N GLY A 257 30.68 -3.45 3.77
CA GLY A 257 29.58 -3.03 2.90
C GLY A 257 28.43 -2.39 3.66
N THR A 258 28.23 -2.79 4.92
CA THR A 258 27.21 -2.22 5.82
C THR A 258 27.54 -0.80 6.28
N LEU A 259 28.79 -0.35 6.14
CA LEU A 259 29.24 0.96 6.61
C LEU A 259 29.03 2.06 5.55
N PRO A 260 28.93 3.33 5.98
CA PRO A 260 28.90 4.47 5.06
C PRO A 260 30.08 4.44 4.09
N ASN A 261 29.82 4.74 2.81
CA ASN A 261 30.79 4.69 1.71
C ASN A 261 31.49 3.34 1.54
N GLN A 262 30.96 2.27 2.15
CA GLN A 262 31.57 0.94 2.15
C GLN A 262 33.04 0.96 2.58
N THR A 263 33.35 1.76 3.61
CA THR A 263 34.71 1.98 4.11
C THR A 263 34.73 1.94 5.64
N PHE A 264 35.72 1.27 6.22
CA PHE A 264 35.99 1.25 7.65
C PHE A 264 36.46 2.62 8.17
N PRO A 265 36.34 2.90 9.48
CA PRO A 265 36.82 4.15 10.08
C PRO A 265 38.31 4.44 9.86
N ASP A 266 39.12 3.41 9.60
CA ASP A 266 40.56 3.52 9.29
C ASP A 266 40.83 3.86 7.82
N GLY A 267 39.79 4.01 6.99
CA GLY A 267 39.89 4.32 5.57
C GLY A 267 40.11 3.11 4.66
N THR A 268 39.95 1.88 5.16
CA THR A 268 40.07 0.66 4.36
C THR A 268 38.70 0.15 3.87
N PRO A 269 38.63 -0.51 2.70
CA PRO A 269 39.70 -0.73 1.73
C PRO A 269 40.08 0.57 1.02
N LYS A 270 41.39 0.84 0.84
CA LYS A 270 41.85 2.06 0.17
C LYS A 270 41.24 2.24 -1.21
N ALA A 271 40.97 1.15 -1.93
CA ALA A 271 40.31 1.17 -3.23
C ALA A 271 38.95 1.89 -3.21
N ALA A 272 38.20 1.85 -2.09
CA ALA A 272 36.94 2.55 -1.95
C ALA A 272 37.08 4.08 -1.80
N THR A 273 38.29 4.58 -1.51
CA THR A 273 38.55 6.01 -1.25
C THR A 273 39.33 6.70 -2.37
N VAL A 274 39.70 5.97 -3.42
CA VAL A 274 40.46 6.49 -4.56
C VAL A 274 39.82 6.09 -5.88
N HIS A 275 40.09 6.84 -6.94
CA HIS A 275 39.68 6.55 -8.32
C HIS A 275 38.16 6.48 -8.58
N GLY A 276 37.33 6.82 -7.60
CA GLY A 276 35.89 6.97 -7.77
C GLY A 276 35.48 8.34 -8.28
N ASP A 277 34.30 8.79 -7.89
CA ASP A 277 33.73 10.02 -8.42
C ASP A 277 34.49 11.27 -7.92
N LYS A 278 34.96 12.09 -8.86
CA LYS A 278 35.71 13.32 -8.59
C LYS A 278 34.91 14.34 -7.77
N TYR A 279 33.59 14.31 -7.82
CA TYR A 279 32.73 15.21 -7.03
C TYR A 279 32.50 14.70 -5.61
N ASN A 280 32.77 13.42 -5.35
CA ASN A 280 32.61 12.77 -4.06
C ASN A 280 33.98 12.37 -3.47
N LYS A 281 34.96 13.27 -3.55
CA LYS A 281 36.33 13.07 -3.02
C LYS A 281 37.03 11.81 -3.55
N TYR A 282 36.71 11.39 -4.77
CA TYR A 282 37.20 10.16 -5.39
C TYR A 282 36.79 8.87 -4.67
N ALA A 283 35.76 8.90 -3.82
CA ALA A 283 35.18 7.71 -3.24
C ALA A 283 34.40 6.91 -4.30
N LEU A 284 34.47 5.57 -4.23
CA LEU A 284 33.72 4.68 -5.11
C LEU A 284 32.23 4.66 -4.77
N SER A 285 31.90 4.74 -3.48
CA SER A 285 30.53 4.77 -2.97
C SER A 285 30.35 5.98 -2.06
N TYR A 286 29.17 6.59 -2.15
CA TYR A 286 28.70 7.67 -1.30
C TYR A 286 27.35 7.33 -0.64
N GLN A 287 27.07 6.02 -0.50
CA GLN A 287 25.86 5.52 0.13
C GLN A 287 25.96 5.63 1.66
N PRO A 288 24.82 5.84 2.36
CA PRO A 288 24.79 6.01 3.82
C PRO A 288 25.12 4.74 4.61
N GLY A 289 25.20 3.57 3.96
CA GLY A 289 25.36 2.27 4.62
C GLY A 289 24.02 1.58 4.91
N GLN A 290 24.08 0.40 5.52
CA GLN A 290 22.91 -0.40 5.84
C GLN A 290 22.18 0.18 7.06
N ARG A 291 20.96 0.67 6.84
CA ARG A 291 20.14 1.34 7.86
C ARG A 291 19.71 0.43 9.01
N LEU A 292 19.51 -0.87 8.75
CA LEU A 292 18.95 -1.82 9.71
C LEU A 292 19.90 -2.96 10.08
N SER A 293 21.20 -2.71 9.97
CA SER A 293 22.24 -3.72 10.15
C SER A 293 22.18 -4.45 11.50
N ALA A 294 22.53 -5.73 11.48
CA ALA A 294 22.80 -6.54 12.68
C ALA A 294 23.89 -5.92 13.59
N CYS A 295 24.73 -5.03 13.04
CA CYS A 295 25.87 -4.43 13.75
C CYS A 295 25.51 -3.14 14.48
N THR A 296 24.25 -2.71 14.38
CA THR A 296 23.78 -1.48 15.01
C THR A 296 23.99 -1.51 16.52
N CYS A 297 24.67 -0.51 17.09
CA CYS A 297 24.93 -0.43 18.53
C CYS A 297 23.64 -0.31 19.36
N GLN A 298 23.69 -0.62 20.67
CA GLN A 298 22.56 -0.36 21.57
C GLN A 298 22.36 1.15 21.73
N GLY A 299 21.11 1.61 21.70
CA GLY A 299 20.76 3.04 21.82
C GLY A 299 20.70 3.80 20.49
N GLU A 300 21.10 3.19 19.38
CA GLU A 300 20.93 3.75 18.03
C GLU A 300 19.46 3.75 17.58
N SER A 301 19.15 4.53 16.54
CA SER A 301 17.78 4.79 16.07
C SER A 301 17.01 3.54 15.59
N HIS A 302 17.71 2.52 15.07
CA HIS A 302 17.09 1.37 14.44
C HIS A 302 17.75 0.02 14.83
N PRO A 303 17.70 -0.37 16.10
CA PRO A 303 18.31 -1.63 16.53
C PRO A 303 17.53 -2.81 15.95
N GLY A 304 18.24 -3.74 15.32
CA GLY A 304 17.69 -5.03 14.89
C GLY A 304 17.15 -5.90 16.06
N PRO A 305 16.27 -6.89 15.78
CA PRO A 305 15.81 -7.86 16.77
C PRO A 305 16.99 -8.54 17.45
N GLN A 306 16.91 -8.80 18.76
CA GLN A 306 18.01 -9.38 19.52
C GLN A 306 17.75 -10.87 19.78
N ARG A 307 18.72 -11.73 19.43
CA ARG A 307 18.74 -13.15 19.79
C ARG A 307 18.96 -13.28 21.31
N ALA A 308 18.61 -14.44 21.88
CA ALA A 308 18.75 -14.71 23.31
C ALA A 308 20.20 -14.61 23.84
N ASN A 309 21.19 -14.78 22.96
CA ASN A 309 22.62 -14.61 23.26
C ASN A 309 23.09 -13.14 23.22
N GLY A 310 22.20 -12.19 22.95
CA GLY A 310 22.50 -10.77 22.88
C GLY A 310 22.95 -10.25 21.50
N SER A 311 23.15 -11.11 20.49
CA SER A 311 23.47 -10.65 19.13
C SER A 311 22.22 -10.12 18.42
N LYS A 312 22.35 -9.11 17.56
CA LYS A 312 21.21 -8.61 16.77
C LYS A 312 21.11 -9.32 15.42
N LEU A 313 19.91 -9.37 14.88
CA LEU A 313 19.57 -9.78 13.53
C LEU A 313 19.40 -8.54 12.68
N ASP A 314 19.80 -8.59 11.41
CA ASP A 314 19.35 -7.60 10.43
C ASP A 314 17.82 -7.72 10.27
N ARG A 315 17.16 -6.61 9.95
CA ARG A 315 15.73 -6.60 9.67
C ARG A 315 15.40 -6.84 8.20
N ALA A 316 16.37 -7.07 7.32
CA ALA A 316 16.08 -7.43 5.93
C ALA A 316 15.33 -8.77 5.89
N CYS A 317 14.00 -8.70 6.02
CA CYS A 317 13.13 -9.80 5.71
C CYS A 317 13.25 -10.06 4.21
N GLU A 318 13.92 -11.16 3.87
CA GLU A 318 13.59 -12.08 2.78
C GLU A 318 13.76 -11.57 1.33
N PRO A 319 14.61 -12.20 0.51
CA PRO A 319 14.69 -11.91 -0.92
C PRO A 319 13.34 -12.17 -1.60
N LYS A 320 12.90 -11.22 -2.43
CA LYS A 320 11.64 -11.21 -3.15
C LYS A 320 11.81 -11.02 -4.63
N TRP A 321 11.04 -11.75 -5.39
CA TRP A 321 11.04 -11.73 -6.84
C TRP A 321 10.69 -10.37 -7.40
N THR A 322 11.58 -9.85 -8.22
CA THR A 322 11.26 -8.83 -9.22
C THR A 322 11.74 -9.34 -10.57
N VAL A 323 10.79 -9.50 -11.48
CA VAL A 323 11.06 -9.84 -12.87
C VAL A 323 10.66 -8.63 -13.69
N GLY A 324 11.64 -7.98 -14.30
CA GLY A 324 11.41 -6.81 -15.14
C GLY A 324 12.25 -6.88 -16.40
N ALA A 325 11.72 -6.33 -17.49
CA ALA A 325 12.54 -5.92 -18.61
C ALA A 325 12.92 -4.46 -18.35
N LEU A 326 14.17 -4.20 -17.96
CA LEU A 326 14.75 -2.84 -17.98
C LEU A 326 15.26 -2.53 -19.41
#